data_AF-A0A7M3ZT63-F1
#
_entry.id   AF-A0A7M3ZT63-F1
#
_cell.length_a   1.000
_cell.length_b   1.000
_cell.length_c   1.000
_cell.angle_alpha   90.00
_cell.angle_beta   90.00
_cell.angle_gamma   90.00
#
_symmetry.space_group_name_H-M   'P 1'
#
loop_
_entity.id
_entity.type
_entity.pdbx_description
1 polymer ?
#
loop_
_entity_poly.entity_id
_entity_poly.type
_entity_poly.pdbx_seq_one_letter_code
_entity_poly.pdbx_strand_id
1 'polypeptide(L)'
;AVDWTVESSGVADAVEAAGGNVVGVVLTMSYGEDESSGGPVCTGGEANAPDTITGSSTKGEWTLSVSDENPGSHNVNLTWHNASLLSGVIDGLTQTEIESQLAFGEAALGTYNLSVTVNAEAFNGALCSNNDDGEEVATTVSLLVLDFTVLNENGDETSSLTVGDGSIPLFLFAGWVFPVVGVIAFVSINHRERFQLDLTFSEPDTEVVEGESTSDGETLVDSYRARVITLSALYVAQGVPWGFITVTMVTFLAAEGADAGDLAFLLTLGTLPWSFKFLWGPVIDFFQVPELGRRRPWILIAQTGMITLLITMLMVPNLVENIPLLGLLFFFYNVFTALQDVSTDALAVDVLQSHEFERVNSYMFTAKSLGGVIGGAGLGTIIGTVGIRGAFLIQIPILVLIMMVPLFMRERPGEKRFPWDDVES
;
A
#
# COMPACT_ATOMS: atom_id res chain seq x y z
N ALA A 1 -19.96 31.74 -34.15
CA ALA A 1 -19.48 30.65 -33.28
C ALA A 1 -20.01 30.89 -31.87
N VAL A 2 -20.55 29.86 -31.25
CA VAL A 2 -21.02 29.86 -29.85
C VAL A 2 -20.15 28.84 -29.11
N ASP A 3 -19.47 29.30 -28.08
CA ASP A 3 -18.60 28.49 -27.24
C ASP A 3 -19.16 28.41 -25.82
N TRP A 4 -19.19 27.21 -25.24
CA TRP A 4 -19.60 27.02 -23.85
C TRP A 4 -18.89 25.83 -23.22
N THR A 5 -19.01 25.73 -21.90
CA THR A 5 -18.37 24.69 -21.11
C THR A 5 -19.40 23.90 -20.33
N VAL A 6 -19.23 22.57 -20.28
CA VAL A 6 -20.06 21.67 -19.48
C VAL A 6 -19.18 20.96 -18.46
N GLU A 7 -19.63 20.83 -17.22
CA GLU A 7 -18.93 20.09 -16.17
C GLU A 7 -19.58 18.74 -15.93
N SER A 8 -18.78 17.68 -15.77
CA SER A 8 -19.28 16.36 -15.39
C SER A 8 -19.80 16.27 -13.95
N SER A 9 -19.51 17.26 -13.10
CA SER A 9 -19.94 17.31 -11.70
C SER A 9 -21.47 17.22 -11.55
N GLY A 10 -22.23 17.78 -12.50
CA GLY A 10 -23.69 17.74 -12.49
C GLY A 10 -24.31 16.37 -12.79
N VAL A 11 -23.51 15.40 -13.28
CA VAL A 11 -23.95 14.04 -13.62
C VAL A 11 -23.12 12.96 -12.93
N ALA A 12 -22.39 13.31 -11.86
CA ALA A 12 -21.49 12.40 -11.16
C ALA A 12 -22.20 11.11 -10.68
N ASP A 13 -23.37 11.24 -10.05
CA ASP A 13 -24.16 10.10 -9.58
C ASP A 13 -24.57 9.15 -10.73
N ALA A 14 -24.87 9.72 -11.90
CA ALA A 14 -25.26 8.94 -13.08
C ALA A 14 -24.05 8.24 -13.73
N VAL A 15 -22.87 8.87 -13.66
CA VAL A 15 -21.61 8.27 -14.13
C VAL A 15 -21.22 7.10 -13.22
N GLU A 16 -21.31 7.27 -11.90
CA GLU A 16 -21.02 6.22 -10.94
C GLU A 16 -21.98 5.03 -11.10
N ALA A 17 -23.28 5.29 -11.28
CA ALA A 17 -24.28 4.25 -11.53
C ALA A 17 -24.08 3.48 -12.85
N ALA A 18 -23.35 4.05 -13.81
CA ALA A 18 -23.12 3.48 -15.14
C ALA A 18 -21.75 2.78 -15.28
N GLY A 19 -21.01 2.58 -14.19
CA GLY A 19 -19.71 1.90 -14.18
C GLY A 19 -18.50 2.81 -13.94
N GLY A 20 -18.70 4.13 -13.83
CA GLY A 20 -17.68 5.08 -13.37
C GLY A 20 -16.62 5.49 -14.40
N ASN A 21 -16.40 4.71 -15.46
CA ASN A 21 -15.34 4.99 -16.44
C ASN A 21 -15.86 5.82 -17.62
N VAL A 22 -15.58 7.13 -17.62
CA VAL A 22 -15.92 7.99 -18.75
C VAL A 22 -14.89 7.82 -19.87
N VAL A 23 -15.36 7.46 -21.06
CA VAL A 23 -14.52 7.07 -22.22
C VAL A 23 -14.70 7.96 -23.45
N GLY A 24 -15.64 8.91 -23.38
CA GLY A 24 -15.93 9.83 -24.46
C GLY A 24 -17.04 10.84 -24.15
N VAL A 25 -17.24 11.77 -25.07
CA VAL A 25 -18.35 12.73 -25.10
C VAL A 25 -18.93 12.79 -26.51
N VAL A 26 -20.26 12.77 -26.59
CA VAL A 26 -21.01 12.91 -27.83
C VAL A 26 -21.77 14.23 -27.78
N LEU A 27 -21.49 15.10 -28.76
CA LEU A 27 -22.29 16.29 -29.04
C LEU A 27 -23.17 15.99 -30.25
N THR A 28 -24.48 15.89 -30.03
CA THR A 28 -25.50 15.72 -31.06
C THR A 28 -26.07 17.09 -31.41
N MET A 29 -26.10 17.42 -32.69
CA MET A 29 -26.68 18.66 -33.21
C MET A 29 -27.79 18.32 -34.21
N SER A 30 -28.89 19.07 -34.14
CA SER A 30 -29.98 19.04 -35.11
C SER A 30 -30.30 20.46 -35.52
N TYR A 31 -30.49 20.69 -36.81
CA TYR A 31 -30.71 22.00 -37.39
C TYR A 31 -31.74 21.89 -38.53
N GLY A 32 -32.55 22.92 -38.66
CA GLY A 32 -33.66 22.99 -39.59
C GLY A 32 -33.27 23.68 -40.89
N GLU A 33 -34.27 24.26 -41.54
CA GLU A 33 -34.08 25.25 -42.60
C GLU A 33 -34.95 26.44 -42.16
N ASP A 34 -34.34 27.54 -41.77
CA ASP A 34 -35.04 28.75 -41.29
C ASP A 34 -34.85 29.97 -42.21
N GLU A 35 -34.24 29.78 -43.37
CA GLU A 35 -34.04 30.83 -44.36
C GLU A 35 -35.33 31.37 -44.97
N SER A 36 -35.36 32.69 -45.21
CA SER A 36 -36.50 33.38 -45.82
C SER A 36 -36.10 34.14 -47.11
N SER A 37 -36.87 33.92 -48.18
CA SER A 37 -36.63 34.59 -49.46
C SER A 37 -37.17 36.02 -49.46
N GLY A 38 -36.33 37.01 -49.80
CA GLY A 38 -36.69 38.44 -49.79
C GLY A 38 -36.51 39.14 -51.15
N GLY A 39 -37.58 39.67 -51.73
CA GLY A 39 -37.51 40.52 -52.93
C GLY A 39 -38.78 40.54 -53.78
N PRO A 40 -38.96 41.56 -54.64
CA PRO A 40 -40.20 41.76 -55.39
C PRO A 40 -40.48 40.72 -56.49
N VAL A 41 -39.50 39.85 -56.82
CA VAL A 41 -39.60 38.82 -57.87
C VAL A 41 -39.23 37.41 -57.37
N CYS A 42 -38.94 37.23 -56.07
CA CYS A 42 -38.61 35.92 -55.51
C CYS A 42 -39.86 35.03 -55.54
N THR A 43 -39.79 33.90 -56.27
CA THR A 43 -40.94 32.99 -56.48
C THR A 43 -40.94 31.80 -55.52
N GLY A 44 -40.00 31.76 -54.57
CA GLY A 44 -39.87 30.68 -53.58
C GLY A 44 -39.45 29.33 -54.17
N GLY A 45 -38.94 29.32 -55.42
CA GLY A 45 -38.44 28.13 -56.12
C GLY A 45 -36.94 28.19 -56.45
N GLU A 46 -36.23 29.20 -55.94
CA GLU A 46 -34.78 29.31 -56.02
C GLU A 46 -34.18 28.43 -54.92
N ALA A 47 -33.27 27.52 -55.26
CA ALA A 47 -32.61 26.67 -54.28
C ALA A 47 -31.61 27.52 -53.50
N ASN A 48 -31.78 27.59 -52.18
CA ASN A 48 -30.82 28.27 -51.32
C ASN A 48 -29.52 27.48 -51.25
N ALA A 49 -28.43 28.14 -50.85
CA ALA A 49 -27.19 27.44 -50.58
C ALA A 49 -27.27 26.91 -49.14
N PRO A 50 -26.92 25.64 -48.89
CA PRO A 50 -26.96 25.09 -47.55
C PRO A 50 -25.86 25.72 -46.68
N ASP A 51 -26.20 25.99 -45.43
CA ASP A 51 -25.28 26.44 -44.41
C ASP A 51 -24.40 25.29 -43.93
N THR A 52 -23.15 25.61 -43.62
CA THR A 52 -22.24 24.64 -43.00
C THR A 52 -22.26 24.78 -41.49
N ILE A 53 -22.71 23.75 -40.79
CA ILE A 53 -22.72 23.68 -39.33
C ILE A 53 -21.55 22.83 -38.88
N THR A 54 -20.66 23.41 -38.07
CA THR A 54 -19.49 22.74 -37.50
C THR A 54 -19.60 22.64 -36.00
N GLY A 55 -19.64 21.42 -35.46
CA GLY A 55 -19.49 21.18 -34.03
C GLY A 55 -18.07 20.79 -33.67
N SER A 56 -17.60 21.24 -32.51
CA SER A 56 -16.32 20.85 -31.93
C SER A 56 -16.47 20.48 -30.47
N SER A 57 -15.84 19.37 -30.08
CA SER A 57 -15.75 18.90 -28.70
C SER A 57 -14.29 18.80 -28.31
N THR A 58 -13.92 19.39 -27.17
CA THR A 58 -12.54 19.41 -26.66
C THR A 58 -12.47 19.08 -25.17
N LYS A 59 -11.54 18.19 -24.81
CA LYS A 59 -11.22 17.77 -23.45
C LYS A 59 -9.71 17.62 -23.32
N GLY A 60 -9.04 18.53 -22.60
CA GLY A 60 -7.58 18.51 -22.49
C GLY A 60 -6.91 18.54 -23.87
N GLU A 61 -6.13 17.51 -24.19
CA GLU A 61 -5.46 17.33 -25.49
C GLU A 61 -6.36 16.68 -26.56
N TRP A 62 -7.51 16.12 -26.19
CA TRP A 62 -8.43 15.49 -27.11
C TRP A 62 -9.36 16.52 -27.75
N THR A 63 -9.36 16.61 -29.07
CA THR A 63 -10.24 17.51 -29.82
C THR A 63 -10.76 16.81 -31.07
N LEU A 64 -12.04 17.02 -31.37
CA LEU A 64 -12.67 16.53 -32.59
C LEU A 64 -13.64 17.61 -33.10
N SER A 65 -13.59 17.87 -34.40
CA SER A 65 -14.53 18.76 -35.08
C SER A 65 -15.12 18.04 -36.28
N VAL A 66 -16.43 18.15 -36.45
CA VAL A 66 -17.19 17.59 -37.57
C VAL A 66 -18.07 18.69 -38.13
N SER A 67 -18.20 18.72 -39.46
CA SER A 67 -19.03 19.68 -40.18
C SER A 67 -20.00 18.94 -41.08
N ASP A 68 -21.20 19.47 -41.22
CA ASP A 68 -22.23 18.96 -42.12
C ASP A 68 -23.16 20.11 -42.56
N GLU A 69 -24.02 19.84 -43.55
CA GLU A 69 -24.90 20.84 -44.20
C GLU A 69 -26.34 20.73 -43.69
N ASN A 70 -27.08 21.85 -43.62
CA ASN A 70 -28.53 21.86 -43.36
C ASN A 70 -29.36 21.44 -44.60
N PRO A 71 -30.59 20.89 -44.40
CA PRO A 71 -31.19 20.45 -43.14
C PRO A 71 -30.63 19.10 -42.70
N GLY A 72 -30.48 18.88 -41.39
CA GLY A 72 -30.01 17.59 -40.92
C GLY A 72 -29.66 17.52 -39.45
N SER A 73 -28.91 16.48 -39.12
CA SER A 73 -28.37 16.27 -37.79
C SER A 73 -27.09 15.48 -37.90
N HIS A 74 -26.07 15.87 -37.14
CA HIS A 74 -24.82 15.13 -37.05
C HIS A 74 -24.28 15.10 -35.63
N ASN A 75 -23.37 14.15 -35.38
CA ASN A 75 -22.78 13.89 -34.08
C ASN A 75 -21.27 14.09 -34.11
N VAL A 76 -20.73 14.76 -33.10
CA VAL A 76 -19.29 14.81 -32.80
C VAL A 76 -19.01 13.82 -31.69
N ASN A 77 -18.51 12.63 -32.05
CA ASN A 77 -18.22 11.54 -31.12
C ASN A 77 -16.74 11.51 -30.74
N LEU A 78 -16.37 12.25 -29.70
CA LEU A 78 -14.99 12.28 -29.20
C LEU A 78 -14.79 11.14 -28.20
N THR A 79 -13.93 10.17 -28.54
CA THR A 79 -13.55 9.06 -27.66
C THR A 79 -12.02 9.00 -27.52
N TRP A 80 -11.53 8.60 -26.35
CA TRP A 80 -10.10 8.53 -26.04
C TRP A 80 -9.62 7.13 -25.62
N HIS A 81 -10.54 6.17 -25.53
CA HIS A 81 -10.23 4.78 -25.19
C HIS A 81 -9.78 3.98 -26.43
N ASN A 82 -9.00 2.93 -26.21
CA ASN A 82 -8.64 2.00 -27.28
C ASN A 82 -9.79 1.03 -27.56
N ALA A 83 -10.64 1.37 -28.53
CA ALA A 83 -11.81 0.56 -28.92
C ALA A 83 -11.46 -0.87 -29.36
N SER A 84 -10.22 -1.14 -29.78
CA SER A 84 -9.77 -2.47 -30.20
C SER A 84 -9.76 -3.48 -29.05
N LEU A 85 -9.59 -2.99 -27.80
CA LEU A 85 -9.59 -3.83 -26.60
C LEU A 85 -10.99 -4.27 -26.17
N LEU A 86 -12.04 -3.66 -26.74
CA LEU A 86 -13.43 -4.04 -26.46
C LEU A 86 -13.90 -5.25 -27.27
N SER A 87 -13.10 -5.70 -28.24
CA SER A 87 -13.46 -6.78 -29.15
C SER A 87 -12.44 -7.92 -29.12
N GLY A 88 -12.75 -9.00 -28.41
CA GLY A 88 -12.05 -10.28 -28.51
C GLY A 88 -11.20 -10.66 -27.29
N VAL A 89 -10.37 -11.70 -27.49
CA VAL A 89 -9.39 -12.18 -26.50
C VAL A 89 -8.11 -11.36 -26.66
N ILE A 90 -7.61 -10.82 -25.56
CA ILE A 90 -6.41 -9.97 -25.53
C ILE A 90 -5.23 -10.84 -25.08
N ASP A 91 -4.21 -10.98 -25.93
CA ASP A 91 -3.00 -11.72 -25.62
C ASP A 91 -1.82 -10.78 -25.35
N GLY A 92 -1.07 -11.03 -24.28
CA GLY A 92 0.22 -10.37 -24.03
C GLY A 92 0.17 -8.99 -23.35
N LEU A 93 -0.98 -8.59 -22.80
CA LEU A 93 -1.13 -7.41 -21.95
C LEU A 93 -1.50 -7.81 -20.53
N THR A 94 -0.98 -7.09 -19.54
CA THR A 94 -1.39 -7.21 -18.14
C THR A 94 -2.74 -6.52 -17.91
N GLN A 95 -3.44 -6.88 -16.83
CA GLN A 95 -4.71 -6.24 -16.45
C GLN A 95 -4.56 -4.72 -16.32
N THR A 96 -3.51 -4.24 -15.64
CA THR A 96 -3.26 -2.82 -15.44
C THR A 96 -3.02 -2.07 -16.75
N GLU A 97 -2.35 -2.70 -17.72
CA GLU A 97 -2.18 -2.11 -19.05
C GLU A 97 -3.50 -2.01 -19.81
N ILE A 98 -4.39 -3.00 -19.67
CA ILE A 98 -5.74 -2.98 -20.25
C ILE A 98 -6.58 -1.87 -19.60
N GLU A 99 -6.59 -1.81 -18.27
CA GLU A 99 -7.31 -0.79 -17.52
C GLU A 99 -6.81 0.61 -17.87
N SER A 100 -5.50 0.83 -17.96
CA SER A 100 -4.93 2.15 -18.32
C SER A 100 -5.29 2.63 -19.73
N GLN A 101 -5.66 1.72 -20.64
CA GLN A 101 -6.07 2.04 -22.00
C GLN A 101 -7.59 2.21 -22.17
N LEU A 102 -8.37 1.82 -21.14
CA LEU A 102 -9.83 1.88 -21.14
C LEU A 102 -10.37 2.91 -20.12
N ALA A 103 -9.78 2.98 -18.93
CA ALA A 103 -10.17 3.86 -17.84
C ALA A 103 -9.11 4.94 -17.59
N PHE A 104 -9.48 6.19 -17.81
CA PHE A 104 -8.60 7.36 -17.64
C PHE A 104 -8.84 8.11 -16.33
N GLY A 105 -9.60 7.51 -15.40
CA GLY A 105 -9.83 8.01 -14.04
C GLY A 105 -10.26 9.48 -13.98
N GLU A 106 -9.62 10.24 -13.09
CA GLU A 106 -9.90 11.67 -12.88
C GLU A 106 -9.63 12.54 -14.13
N ALA A 107 -8.74 12.11 -15.05
CA ALA A 107 -8.43 12.87 -16.26
C ALA A 107 -9.64 12.94 -17.22
N ALA A 108 -10.53 11.95 -17.15
CA ALA A 108 -11.77 11.92 -17.92
C ALA A 108 -12.86 12.82 -17.31
N LEU A 109 -12.78 13.19 -16.03
CA LEU A 109 -13.76 14.02 -15.34
C LEU A 109 -13.39 15.51 -15.38
N GLY A 110 -14.34 16.39 -15.09
CA GLY A 110 -14.17 17.85 -15.06
C GLY A 110 -14.84 18.55 -16.23
N THR A 111 -14.20 19.60 -16.75
CA THR A 111 -14.78 20.49 -17.75
C THR A 111 -14.57 19.99 -19.18
N TYR A 112 -15.58 20.18 -20.03
CA TYR A 112 -15.61 19.91 -21.46
C TYR A 112 -15.91 21.21 -22.20
N ASN A 113 -15.12 21.52 -23.23
CA ASN A 113 -15.29 22.72 -24.04
C ASN A 113 -15.98 22.34 -25.35
N LEU A 114 -17.11 22.96 -25.62
CA LEU A 114 -17.93 22.70 -26.80
C LEU A 114 -18.06 23.99 -27.61
N SER A 115 -18.00 23.86 -28.94
CA SER A 115 -18.15 24.97 -29.87
C SER A 115 -19.06 24.57 -31.01
N VAL A 116 -19.97 25.46 -31.39
CA VAL A 116 -20.76 25.33 -32.62
C VAL A 116 -20.55 26.57 -33.47
N THR A 117 -20.16 26.35 -34.73
CA THR A 117 -19.95 27.40 -35.71
C THR A 117 -20.88 27.15 -36.90
N VAL A 118 -21.79 28.10 -37.12
CA VAL A 118 -22.61 28.16 -38.33
C VAL A 118 -21.91 29.11 -39.30
N ASN A 119 -21.65 28.61 -40.51
CA ASN A 119 -21.24 29.43 -41.64
C ASN A 119 -22.43 29.57 -42.58
N ALA A 120 -23.10 30.72 -42.44
CA ALA A 120 -24.30 31.12 -43.15
C ALA A 120 -23.97 31.51 -44.61
N GLU A 121 -24.58 30.86 -45.60
CA GLU A 121 -24.39 31.11 -47.03
C GLU A 121 -25.68 31.58 -47.73
N ALA A 122 -25.94 32.89 -47.72
CA ALA A 122 -27.05 33.46 -48.49
C ALA A 122 -26.82 33.45 -50.01
N PHE A 123 -27.80 32.96 -50.78
CA PHE A 123 -27.87 33.20 -52.22
C PHE A 123 -28.11 34.69 -52.55
N ASN A 124 -27.20 35.30 -53.31
CA ASN A 124 -27.30 36.70 -53.76
C ASN A 124 -27.39 36.79 -55.30
N GLY A 125 -28.60 37.04 -55.81
CA GLY A 125 -28.89 37.26 -57.23
C GLY A 125 -29.11 38.73 -57.59
N ALA A 126 -29.21 39.04 -58.89
CA ALA A 126 -29.42 40.41 -59.37
C ALA A 126 -30.82 41.00 -59.07
N LEU A 127 -31.80 40.15 -58.75
CA LEU A 127 -33.22 40.53 -58.54
C LEU A 127 -33.87 39.87 -57.31
N CYS A 128 -33.14 39.01 -56.59
CA CYS A 128 -33.58 38.32 -55.38
C CYS A 128 -32.38 38.17 -54.43
N SER A 129 -32.60 38.40 -53.14
CA SER A 129 -31.61 38.22 -52.08
C SER A 129 -32.27 37.46 -50.93
N ASN A 130 -31.72 36.32 -50.55
CA ASN A 130 -32.16 35.65 -49.34
C ASN A 130 -31.54 36.34 -48.13
N ASN A 131 -32.31 36.46 -47.06
CA ASN A 131 -31.79 36.94 -45.78
C ASN A 131 -31.52 35.72 -44.92
N ASP A 132 -30.25 35.56 -44.58
CA ASP A 132 -29.74 34.52 -43.71
C ASP A 132 -29.10 35.22 -42.51
N ASP A 133 -29.77 35.13 -41.36
CA ASP A 133 -29.34 35.69 -40.08
C ASP A 133 -28.75 34.61 -39.16
N GLY A 134 -28.36 33.45 -39.72
CA GLY A 134 -27.87 32.25 -39.02
C GLY A 134 -28.95 31.19 -38.78
N GLU A 135 -28.56 30.07 -38.17
CA GLU A 135 -29.38 28.85 -38.02
C GLU A 135 -29.68 28.52 -36.54
N GLU A 136 -30.91 28.05 -36.26
CA GLU A 136 -31.29 27.50 -34.95
C GLU A 136 -30.79 26.05 -34.78
N VAL A 137 -29.66 25.89 -34.07
CA VAL A 137 -29.07 24.57 -33.78
C VAL A 137 -29.50 24.05 -32.40
N ALA A 138 -30.29 22.98 -32.37
CA ALA A 138 -30.58 22.23 -31.15
C ALA A 138 -29.42 21.29 -30.81
N THR A 139 -28.86 21.42 -29.59
CA THR A 139 -27.71 20.61 -29.15
C THR A 139 -28.06 19.72 -27.96
N THR A 140 -27.51 18.50 -27.94
CA THR A 140 -27.57 17.59 -26.80
C THR A 140 -26.18 17.02 -26.55
N VAL A 141 -25.74 17.05 -25.29
CA VAL A 141 -24.43 16.56 -24.86
C VAL A 141 -24.65 15.30 -24.03
N SER A 142 -23.94 14.23 -24.37
CA SER A 142 -23.99 12.95 -23.66
C SER A 142 -22.57 12.48 -23.34
N LEU A 143 -22.36 11.98 -22.12
CA LEU A 143 -21.11 11.32 -21.75
C LEU A 143 -21.22 9.83 -22.09
N LEU A 144 -20.14 9.27 -22.63
CA LEU A 144 -20.01 7.84 -22.85
C LEU A 144 -19.33 7.23 -21.63
N VAL A 145 -20.05 6.35 -20.94
CA VAL A 145 -19.54 5.60 -19.78
C VAL A 145 -19.42 4.14 -20.17
N LEU A 146 -18.29 3.54 -19.83
CA LEU A 146 -18.00 2.14 -20.10
C LEU A 146 -17.98 1.36 -18.79
N ASP A 147 -18.90 0.42 -18.66
CA ASP A 147 -18.85 -0.63 -17.65
C ASP A 147 -18.13 -1.84 -18.25
N PHE A 148 -16.98 -2.22 -17.68
CA PHE A 148 -16.18 -3.33 -18.16
C PHE A 148 -15.65 -4.18 -17.00
N THR A 149 -15.51 -5.46 -17.27
CA THR A 149 -14.92 -6.43 -16.33
C THR A 149 -13.83 -7.18 -17.07
N VAL A 150 -12.62 -7.20 -16.50
CA VAL A 150 -11.52 -7.99 -17.03
C VAL A 150 -11.62 -9.39 -16.43
N LEU A 151 -11.63 -10.41 -17.29
CA LEU A 151 -11.69 -11.81 -16.90
C LEU A 151 -10.37 -12.49 -17.23
N ASN A 152 -9.91 -13.37 -16.34
CA ASN A 152 -8.77 -14.24 -16.61
C ASN A 152 -9.11 -15.37 -17.61
N GLU A 153 -8.11 -16.13 -18.05
CA GLU A 153 -8.28 -17.29 -18.96
C GLU A 153 -9.33 -18.31 -18.48
N ASN A 154 -9.58 -18.37 -17.18
CA ASN A 154 -10.56 -19.27 -16.55
C ASN A 154 -11.98 -18.67 -16.42
N GLY A 155 -12.18 -17.40 -16.78
CA GLY A 155 -13.46 -16.70 -16.67
C GLY A 155 -13.76 -16.11 -15.29
N ASP A 156 -12.78 -16.04 -14.41
CA ASP A 156 -12.89 -15.43 -13.08
C ASP A 156 -12.53 -13.93 -13.12
N GLU A 157 -13.24 -13.11 -12.32
CA GLU A 157 -12.97 -11.68 -12.14
C GLU A 157 -11.61 -11.44 -11.46
N THR A 158 -10.79 -10.57 -12.04
CA THR A 158 -9.54 -10.13 -11.42
C THR A 158 -9.79 -8.95 -10.49
N SER A 159 -9.86 -9.21 -9.19
CA SER A 159 -10.04 -8.19 -8.15
C SER A 159 -8.77 -7.35 -7.94
N SER A 160 -8.64 -6.22 -8.64
CA SER A 160 -7.61 -5.24 -8.34
C SER A 160 -8.01 -4.41 -7.10
N LEU A 161 -7.21 -4.48 -6.03
CA LEU A 161 -7.28 -3.48 -4.96
C LEU A 161 -6.65 -2.21 -5.51
N THR A 162 -7.46 -1.18 -5.72
CA THR A 162 -6.99 0.17 -6.02
C THR A 162 -6.12 0.64 -4.86
N VAL A 163 -4.81 0.71 -5.07
CA VAL A 163 -3.86 1.35 -4.16
C VAL A 163 -4.13 2.85 -4.24
N GLY A 164 -5.05 3.32 -3.41
CA GLY A 164 -5.37 4.75 -3.33
C GLY A 164 -4.16 5.53 -2.84
N ASP A 165 -3.81 6.60 -3.54
CA ASP A 165 -2.85 7.65 -3.14
C ASP A 165 -3.43 8.52 -2.00
N GLY A 166 -4.00 7.86 -1.00
CA GLY A 166 -4.68 8.47 0.13
C GLY A 166 -3.73 8.55 1.31
N SER A 167 -3.21 9.74 1.58
CA SER A 167 -2.69 10.08 2.90
C SER A 167 -3.73 9.66 3.95
N ILE A 168 -3.48 8.55 4.66
CA ILE A 168 -4.46 7.97 5.59
C ILE A 168 -4.75 9.02 6.67
N PRO A 169 -5.98 9.51 6.81
CA PRO A 169 -6.28 10.57 7.75
C PRO A 169 -5.98 10.13 9.17
N LEU A 170 -5.20 10.94 9.91
CA LEU A 170 -4.81 10.65 11.29
C LEU A 170 -6.03 10.38 12.22
N PHE A 171 -7.22 10.86 11.85
CA PHE A 171 -8.45 10.63 12.60
C PHE A 171 -8.90 9.16 12.62
N LEU A 172 -8.56 8.35 11.60
CA LEU A 172 -8.86 6.91 11.61
C LEU A 172 -8.09 6.19 12.72
N PHE A 173 -6.85 6.63 12.96
CA PHE A 173 -6.03 6.11 14.06
C PHE A 173 -6.37 6.76 15.41
N ALA A 174 -6.93 7.98 15.42
CA ALA A 174 -7.33 8.68 16.64
C ALA A 174 -8.34 7.85 17.46
N GLY A 175 -9.27 7.17 16.79
CA GLY A 175 -10.25 6.29 17.44
C GLY A 175 -9.65 5.07 18.15
N TRP A 176 -8.39 4.71 17.87
CA TRP A 176 -7.67 3.65 18.57
C TRP A 176 -6.61 4.21 19.52
N VAL A 177 -5.83 5.19 19.07
CA VAL A 177 -4.72 5.79 19.82
C VAL A 177 -5.21 6.50 21.09
N PHE A 178 -6.23 7.36 21.00
CA PHE A 178 -6.73 8.08 22.18
C PHE A 178 -7.36 7.18 23.24
N PRO A 179 -8.19 6.16 22.91
CA PRO A 179 -8.68 5.24 23.91
C PRO A 179 -7.59 4.33 24.48
N VAL A 180 -6.60 3.90 23.70
CA VAL A 180 -5.46 3.13 24.26
C VAL A 180 -4.64 3.98 25.23
N VAL A 181 -4.28 5.21 24.85
CA VAL A 181 -3.58 6.16 25.73
C VAL A 181 -4.43 6.51 26.95
N GLY A 182 -5.74 6.69 26.76
CA GLY A 182 -6.70 6.96 27.82
C GLY A 182 -6.85 5.80 28.79
N VAL A 183 -6.87 4.56 28.29
CA VAL A 183 -6.88 3.34 29.11
C VAL A 183 -5.56 3.18 29.85
N ILE A 184 -4.42 3.44 29.22
CA ILE A 184 -3.11 3.41 29.88
C ILE A 184 -3.05 4.46 30.99
N ALA A 185 -3.48 5.70 30.71
CA ALA A 185 -3.56 6.76 31.71
C ALA A 185 -4.55 6.43 32.84
N PHE A 186 -5.73 5.90 32.49
CA PHE A 186 -6.75 5.50 33.45
C PHE A 186 -6.27 4.34 34.34
N VAL A 187 -5.66 3.31 33.77
CA VAL A 187 -5.08 2.20 34.53
C VAL A 187 -3.92 2.70 35.40
N SER A 188 -3.06 3.57 34.86
CA SER A 188 -1.92 4.16 35.57
C SER A 188 -2.31 5.15 36.68
N ILE A 189 -3.53 5.70 36.68
CA ILE A 189 -4.02 6.65 37.70
C ILE A 189 -4.97 5.97 38.68
N ASN A 190 -5.95 5.20 38.19
CA ASN A 190 -7.07 4.68 38.98
C ASN A 190 -6.89 3.23 39.48
N HIS A 191 -6.01 2.44 38.86
CA HIS A 191 -5.83 1.02 39.20
C HIS A 191 -4.40 0.65 39.59
N ARG A 192 -3.60 1.63 40.05
CA ARG A 192 -2.21 1.42 40.52
C ARG A 192 -2.08 0.26 41.50
N GLU A 193 -2.94 0.21 42.52
CA GLU A 193 -2.84 -0.78 43.60
C GLU A 193 -3.28 -2.19 43.18
N ARG A 194 -4.16 -2.30 42.17
CA ARG A 194 -4.68 -3.60 41.71
C ARG A 194 -3.79 -4.30 40.69
N PHE A 195 -2.94 -3.55 40.00
CA PHE A 195 -2.00 -4.05 38.97
C PHE A 195 -0.53 -3.88 39.38
N GLN A 196 -0.23 -3.73 40.68
CA GLN A 196 1.14 -3.52 41.19
C GLN A 196 1.93 -2.39 40.47
N LEU A 197 1.21 -1.39 39.96
CA LEU A 197 1.75 -0.22 39.27
C LEU A 197 2.17 0.89 40.25
N ASP A 198 2.31 0.54 41.53
CA ASP A 198 2.94 1.43 42.51
C ASP A 198 4.45 1.45 42.22
N LEU A 199 4.90 2.56 41.63
CA LEU A 199 6.30 2.96 41.67
C LEU A 199 6.59 3.46 43.08
N THR A 200 6.60 2.53 44.03
CA THR A 200 7.20 2.76 45.35
C THR A 200 8.70 2.89 45.12
N PHE A 201 9.22 4.12 45.22
CA PHE A 201 10.66 4.39 45.37
C PHE A 201 11.13 4.18 46.82
N SER A 202 10.26 3.67 47.69
CA SER A 202 10.65 3.16 48.98
C SER A 202 11.12 1.72 48.78
N GLU A 203 12.38 1.43 49.07
CA GLU A 203 12.83 0.06 49.28
C GLU A 203 11.81 -0.64 50.18
N PRO A 204 11.14 -1.71 49.72
CA PRO A 204 10.41 -2.53 50.66
C PRO A 204 11.47 -3.12 51.59
N ASP A 205 11.30 -2.91 52.90
CA ASP A 205 11.91 -3.73 53.95
C ASP A 205 11.42 -5.18 53.75
N THR A 206 11.96 -5.81 52.72
CA THR A 206 11.85 -7.22 52.43
C THR A 206 13.11 -7.81 53.00
N GLU A 207 12.94 -8.67 54.01
CA GLU A 207 14.00 -9.54 54.49
C GLU A 207 14.75 -10.10 53.28
N VAL A 208 15.99 -9.64 53.14
CA VAL A 208 16.92 -10.06 52.11
C VAL A 208 17.18 -11.54 52.36
N VAL A 209 16.44 -12.41 51.68
CA VAL A 209 16.89 -13.79 51.48
C VAL A 209 18.04 -13.68 50.49
N GLU A 210 19.25 -13.73 51.05
CA GLU A 210 20.54 -13.58 50.38
C GLU A 210 20.59 -14.30 49.03
N GLY A 211 20.87 -13.50 48.01
CA GLY A 211 21.14 -13.89 46.64
C GLY A 211 21.38 -12.64 45.80
N GLU A 212 22.26 -11.76 46.27
CA GLU A 212 22.60 -10.47 45.63
C GLU A 212 22.99 -10.67 44.16
N SER A 213 22.13 -10.24 43.24
CA SER A 213 22.53 -9.98 41.87
C SER A 213 23.38 -8.70 41.87
N THR A 214 24.68 -8.86 42.09
CA THR A 214 25.62 -7.74 42.16
C THR A 214 25.67 -6.96 40.85
N SER A 215 25.71 -5.63 40.94
CA SER A 215 25.82 -4.70 39.80
C SER A 215 27.01 -4.96 38.86
N ASP A 216 27.99 -5.78 39.28
CA ASP A 216 29.26 -6.08 38.61
C ASP A 216 29.36 -7.52 38.04
N GLY A 217 28.26 -8.30 38.06
CA GLY A 217 28.29 -9.68 37.56
C GLY A 217 28.48 -9.81 36.03
N GLU A 218 29.35 -10.73 35.59
CA GLU A 218 29.60 -11.04 34.16
C GLU A 218 28.47 -11.83 33.46
N THR A 219 27.39 -12.18 34.18
CA THR A 219 26.31 -13.05 33.69
C THR A 219 24.93 -12.37 33.79
N LEU A 220 23.98 -12.81 32.96
CA LEU A 220 22.60 -12.28 32.95
C LEU A 220 21.82 -12.53 34.25
N VAL A 221 22.20 -13.58 34.99
CA VAL A 221 21.59 -13.93 36.27
C VAL A 221 22.10 -13.01 37.37
N ASP A 222 23.37 -12.58 37.29
CA ASP A 222 24.01 -11.77 38.31
C ASP A 222 23.77 -10.26 38.14
N SER A 223 23.53 -9.75 36.93
CA SER A 223 23.36 -8.29 36.71
C SER A 223 22.00 -7.92 36.11
N TYR A 224 21.21 -7.17 36.89
CA TYR A 224 19.93 -6.59 36.46
C TYR A 224 20.08 -5.71 35.21
N ARG A 225 21.12 -4.87 35.14
CA ARG A 225 21.35 -3.96 34.00
C ARG A 225 21.70 -4.74 32.74
N ALA A 226 22.56 -5.75 32.84
CA ALA A 226 22.91 -6.61 31.72
C ALA A 226 21.69 -7.36 31.19
N ARG A 227 20.82 -7.87 32.08
CA ARG A 227 19.56 -8.53 31.73
C ARG A 227 18.62 -7.62 30.96
N VAL A 228 18.31 -6.45 31.52
CA VAL A 228 17.36 -5.51 30.91
C VAL A 228 17.86 -4.99 29.56
N ILE A 229 19.13 -4.60 29.46
CA ILE A 229 19.71 -4.09 28.20
C ILE A 229 19.71 -5.18 27.13
N THR A 230 20.08 -6.40 27.50
CA THR A 230 20.17 -7.51 26.55
C THR A 230 18.80 -7.95 26.05
N LEU A 231 17.84 -8.17 26.96
CA LEU A 231 16.48 -8.53 26.58
C LEU A 231 15.83 -7.41 25.74
N SER A 232 16.03 -6.14 26.10
CA SER A 232 15.52 -5.02 25.30
C SER A 232 16.16 -4.98 23.92
N ALA A 233 17.48 -5.16 23.81
CA ALA A 233 18.18 -5.19 22.52
C ALA A 233 17.70 -6.35 21.62
N LEU A 234 17.50 -7.54 22.21
CA LEU A 234 16.95 -8.69 21.49
C LEU A 234 15.51 -8.44 21.00
N TYR A 235 14.68 -7.77 21.80
CA TYR A 235 13.31 -7.41 21.41
C TYR A 235 13.27 -6.31 20.34
N VAL A 236 14.17 -5.33 20.39
CA VAL A 236 14.37 -4.39 19.27
C VAL A 236 14.71 -5.15 17.99
N ALA A 237 15.59 -6.16 18.09
CA ALA A 237 15.98 -7.02 16.98
C ALA A 237 14.81 -7.76 16.33
N GLN A 238 13.83 -8.17 17.12
CA GLN A 238 12.63 -8.84 16.63
C GLN A 238 11.65 -7.85 16.01
N GLY A 239 11.57 -6.65 16.58
CA GLY A 239 10.73 -5.57 16.07
C GLY A 239 11.10 -5.17 14.65
N VAL A 240 12.39 -5.05 14.34
CA VAL A 240 12.86 -4.60 13.01
C VAL A 240 12.37 -5.49 11.86
N PRO A 241 12.58 -6.82 11.86
CA PRO A 241 11.99 -7.75 10.89
C PRO A 241 10.48 -7.65 10.80
N TRP A 242 9.80 -7.57 11.95
CA TRP A 242 8.35 -7.55 12.00
C TRP A 242 7.78 -6.29 11.33
N GLY A 243 8.31 -5.11 11.66
CA GLY A 243 7.92 -3.84 11.02
C GLY A 243 8.27 -3.80 9.53
N PHE A 244 9.41 -4.35 9.14
CA PHE A 244 9.81 -4.45 7.75
C PHE A 244 8.82 -5.28 6.91
N ILE A 245 8.39 -6.44 7.42
CA ILE A 245 7.47 -7.32 6.69
C ILE A 245 6.07 -6.71 6.63
N THR A 246 5.55 -6.27 7.79
CA THR A 246 4.15 -5.85 7.92
C THR A 246 3.86 -4.49 7.31
N VAL A 247 4.85 -3.59 7.29
CA VAL A 247 4.68 -2.22 6.79
C VAL A 247 5.49 -2.03 5.53
N THR A 248 6.83 -2.06 5.63
CA THR A 248 7.71 -1.66 4.53
C THR A 248 7.52 -2.48 3.26
N MET A 249 7.49 -3.81 3.37
CA MET A 249 7.40 -4.71 2.22
C MET A 249 6.05 -4.60 1.51
N VAL A 250 4.96 -4.60 2.28
CA VAL A 250 3.59 -4.50 1.75
C VAL A 250 3.41 -3.15 1.06
N THR A 251 3.82 -2.06 1.69
CA THR A 251 3.73 -0.72 1.09
C THR A 251 4.58 -0.61 -0.17
N PHE A 252 5.79 -1.19 -0.19
CA PHE A 252 6.64 -1.17 -1.37
C PHE A 252 6.01 -1.91 -2.56
N LEU A 253 5.53 -3.14 -2.33
CA LEU A 253 4.92 -3.93 -3.40
C LEU A 253 3.62 -3.33 -3.90
N ALA A 254 2.83 -2.73 -3.01
CA ALA A 254 1.65 -1.96 -3.41
C ALA A 254 2.02 -0.76 -4.30
N ALA A 255 3.12 -0.05 -3.99
CA ALA A 255 3.60 1.07 -4.79
C ALA A 255 4.18 0.64 -6.15
N GLU A 256 4.73 -0.57 -6.25
CA GLU A 256 5.19 -1.18 -7.51
C GLU A 256 4.03 -1.76 -8.34
N GLY A 257 2.78 -1.63 -7.89
CA GLY A 257 1.58 -2.09 -8.60
C GLY A 257 1.28 -3.59 -8.46
N ALA A 258 1.78 -4.25 -7.41
CA ALA A 258 1.45 -5.65 -7.15
C ALA A 258 -0.05 -5.84 -6.87
N ASP A 259 -0.61 -6.94 -7.37
CA ASP A 259 -2.03 -7.26 -7.21
C ASP A 259 -2.42 -7.49 -5.73
N ALA A 260 -3.71 -7.28 -5.45
CA ALA A 260 -4.31 -7.57 -4.15
C ALA A 260 -4.05 -8.99 -3.66
N GLY A 261 -4.19 -9.97 -4.57
CA GLY A 261 -3.96 -11.38 -4.29
C GLY A 261 -2.52 -11.66 -3.89
N ASP A 262 -1.57 -11.00 -4.55
CA ASP A 262 -0.14 -11.13 -4.29
C ASP A 262 0.26 -10.51 -2.95
N LEU A 263 -0.26 -9.34 -2.61
CA LEU A 263 -0.06 -8.72 -1.29
C LEU A 263 -0.64 -9.58 -0.17
N ALA A 264 -1.86 -10.10 -0.36
CA ALA A 264 -2.51 -10.99 0.59
C ALA A 264 -1.74 -12.31 0.74
N PHE A 265 -1.24 -12.87 -0.37
CA PHE A 265 -0.41 -14.08 -0.39
C PHE A 265 0.88 -13.88 0.42
N LEU A 266 1.58 -12.76 0.23
CA LEU A 266 2.81 -12.45 0.96
C LEU A 266 2.56 -12.19 2.45
N LEU A 267 1.51 -11.45 2.80
CA LEU A 267 1.10 -11.26 4.20
C LEU A 267 0.72 -12.59 4.86
N THR A 268 0.00 -13.45 4.15
CA THR A 268 -0.38 -14.78 4.64
C THR A 268 0.86 -15.63 4.88
N LEU A 269 1.78 -15.72 3.92
CA LEU A 269 3.02 -16.47 4.09
C LEU A 269 3.95 -15.88 5.16
N GLY A 270 3.93 -14.55 5.35
CA GLY A 270 4.69 -13.88 6.40
C GLY A 270 4.12 -14.13 7.79
N THR A 271 2.79 -14.17 7.93
CA THR A 271 2.11 -14.33 9.23
C THR A 271 1.91 -15.78 9.63
N LEU A 272 1.79 -16.70 8.67
CA LEU A 272 1.51 -18.11 8.90
C LEU A 272 2.51 -18.81 9.85
N PRO A 273 3.84 -18.59 9.74
CA PRO A 273 4.81 -19.17 10.70
C PRO A 273 4.55 -18.78 12.15
N TRP A 274 4.01 -17.58 12.40
CA TRP A 274 3.69 -17.10 13.75
C TRP A 274 2.54 -17.89 14.37
N SER A 275 1.58 -18.36 13.58
CA SER A 275 0.51 -19.25 14.04
C SER A 275 1.05 -20.61 14.51
N PHE A 276 2.14 -21.07 13.91
CA PHE A 276 2.80 -22.33 14.26
C PHE A 276 3.91 -22.18 15.31
N LYS A 277 4.06 -20.99 15.92
CA LYS A 277 5.14 -20.76 16.89
C LYS A 277 5.09 -21.69 18.11
N PHE A 278 3.90 -22.20 18.46
CA PHE A 278 3.74 -23.15 19.58
C PHE A 278 4.49 -24.47 19.36
N LEU A 279 4.79 -24.87 18.12
CA LEU A 279 5.57 -26.07 17.83
C LEU A 279 7.04 -25.93 18.26
N TRP A 280 7.57 -24.71 18.30
CA TRP A 280 8.96 -24.48 18.67
C TRP A 280 9.22 -24.71 20.15
N GLY A 281 8.24 -24.49 21.03
CA GLY A 281 8.41 -24.74 22.47
C GLY A 281 8.92 -26.15 22.78
N PRO A 282 8.19 -27.21 22.40
CA PRO A 282 8.63 -28.59 22.58
C PRO A 282 9.97 -28.92 21.92
N VAL A 283 10.27 -28.34 20.74
CA VAL A 283 11.51 -28.60 20.00
C VAL A 283 12.72 -28.04 20.75
N ILE A 284 12.64 -26.79 21.21
CA ILE A 284 13.70 -26.13 21.97
C ILE A 284 13.86 -26.83 23.34
N ASP A 285 12.77 -27.28 23.94
CA ASP A 285 12.81 -27.98 25.23
C ASP A 285 13.40 -29.39 25.15
N PHE A 286 13.21 -30.12 24.05
CA PHE A 286 13.74 -31.48 23.87
C PHE A 286 15.22 -31.50 23.51
N PHE A 287 15.67 -30.55 22.68
CA PHE A 287 17.04 -30.47 22.18
C PHE A 287 17.82 -29.36 22.91
N GLN A 288 18.34 -29.70 24.09
CA GLN A 288 19.15 -28.81 24.91
C GLN A 288 20.63 -29.14 24.74
N VAL A 289 21.48 -28.14 24.53
CA VAL A 289 22.94 -28.27 24.51
C VAL A 289 23.48 -27.59 25.77
N PRO A 290 23.66 -28.31 26.89
CA PRO A 290 23.93 -27.70 28.20
C PRO A 290 25.25 -26.91 28.25
N GLU A 291 26.21 -27.24 27.37
CA GLU A 291 27.55 -26.65 27.38
C GLU A 291 27.62 -25.22 26.81
N LEU A 292 26.67 -24.80 25.96
CA LEU A 292 26.64 -23.49 25.28
C LEU A 292 25.49 -22.58 25.72
N GLY A 293 24.75 -22.97 26.77
CA GLY A 293 23.51 -22.33 27.20
C GLY A 293 22.29 -23.02 26.60
N ARG A 294 21.19 -23.06 27.36
CA ARG A 294 19.99 -23.82 26.99
C ARG A 294 19.21 -23.16 25.86
N ARG A 295 19.27 -21.84 25.73
CA ARG A 295 18.44 -21.06 24.78
C ARG A 295 19.27 -20.30 23.75
N ARG A 296 20.49 -19.85 24.10
CA ARG A 296 21.43 -19.09 23.26
C ARG A 296 21.76 -19.75 21.91
N PRO A 297 22.05 -21.05 21.80
CA PRO A 297 22.31 -21.69 20.50
C PRO A 297 21.15 -21.57 19.52
N TRP A 298 19.91 -21.66 20.02
CA TRP A 298 18.70 -21.55 19.20
C TRP A 298 18.49 -20.12 18.67
N ILE A 299 18.79 -19.10 19.49
CA ILE A 299 18.76 -17.70 19.06
C ILE A 299 19.80 -17.45 17.96
N LEU A 300 21.02 -18.00 18.10
CA LEU A 300 22.08 -17.85 17.09
C LEU A 300 21.78 -18.62 15.80
N ILE A 301 21.20 -19.82 15.88
CA ILE A 301 20.73 -20.59 14.71
C ILE A 301 19.65 -19.81 13.96
N ALA A 302 18.69 -19.23 14.69
CA ALA A 302 17.64 -18.42 14.07
C ALA A 302 18.21 -17.17 13.38
N GLN A 303 19.10 -16.43 14.04
CA GLN A 303 19.75 -15.24 13.48
C GLN A 303 20.61 -15.56 12.25
N THR A 304 21.40 -16.62 12.28
CA THR A 304 22.19 -17.06 11.11
C THR A 304 21.30 -17.50 9.95
N GLY A 305 20.19 -18.18 10.21
CA GLY A 305 19.17 -18.52 9.22
C GLY A 305 18.57 -17.28 8.55
N MET A 306 18.16 -16.28 9.35
CA MET A 306 17.64 -15.01 8.84
C MET A 306 18.67 -14.25 7.98
N ILE A 307 19.92 -14.14 8.44
CA ILE A 307 21.00 -13.48 7.67
C ILE A 307 21.26 -14.21 6.36
N THR A 308 21.32 -15.55 6.38
CA THR A 308 21.55 -16.36 5.18
C THR A 308 20.43 -16.17 4.15
N LEU A 309 19.17 -16.11 4.61
CA LEU A 309 18.04 -15.86 3.73
C LEU A 309 18.06 -14.45 3.16
N LEU A 310 18.40 -13.42 3.94
CA LEU A 310 18.55 -12.05 3.42
C LEU A 310 19.68 -11.96 2.38
N ILE A 311 20.80 -12.63 2.60
CA ILE A 311 21.89 -12.72 1.60
C ILE A 311 21.40 -13.45 0.34
N THR A 312 20.62 -14.52 0.50
CA THR A 312 20.04 -15.25 -0.64
C THR A 312 19.09 -14.36 -1.43
N MET A 313 18.21 -13.60 -0.76
CA MET A 313 17.32 -12.62 -1.39
C MET A 313 18.10 -11.53 -2.14
N LEU A 314 19.27 -11.12 -1.63
CA LEU A 314 20.13 -10.14 -2.29
C LEU A 314 20.81 -10.68 -3.55
N MET A 315 21.11 -11.99 -3.58
CA MET A 315 21.77 -12.66 -4.71
C MET A 315 20.82 -13.00 -5.86
N VAL A 316 19.51 -13.01 -5.63
CA VAL A 316 18.51 -13.29 -6.66
C VAL A 316 18.24 -12.02 -7.49
N PRO A 317 18.58 -12.00 -8.80
CA PRO A 317 18.19 -10.91 -9.67
C PRO A 317 16.66 -10.90 -9.87
N ASN A 318 16.06 -9.71 -9.94
CA ASN A 318 14.62 -9.51 -10.19
C ASN A 318 13.67 -10.25 -9.22
N LEU A 319 13.98 -10.21 -7.92
CA LEU A 319 13.17 -10.88 -6.90
C LEU A 319 11.73 -10.34 -6.82
N VAL A 320 11.52 -9.06 -7.12
CA VAL A 320 10.20 -8.40 -7.09
C VAL A 320 9.29 -8.90 -8.22
N GLU A 321 9.85 -9.31 -9.35
CA GLU A 321 9.10 -9.86 -10.49
C GLU A 321 8.60 -11.29 -10.24
N ASN A 322 9.17 -12.00 -9.26
CA ASN A 322 8.83 -13.39 -8.93
C ASN A 322 8.16 -13.50 -7.55
N ILE A 323 6.91 -13.03 -7.44
CA ILE A 323 6.12 -13.04 -6.20
C ILE A 323 6.09 -14.42 -5.50
N PRO A 324 5.93 -15.57 -6.18
CA PRO A 324 5.93 -16.88 -5.51
C PRO A 324 7.28 -17.20 -4.84
N LEU A 325 8.40 -16.86 -5.49
CA LEU A 325 9.73 -17.08 -4.94
C LEU A 325 10.00 -16.15 -3.77
N LEU A 326 9.60 -14.88 -3.89
CA LEU A 326 9.67 -13.89 -2.81
C LEU A 326 8.88 -14.40 -1.60
N GLY A 327 7.64 -14.86 -1.79
CA GLY A 327 6.80 -15.41 -0.75
C GLY A 327 7.39 -16.63 -0.06
N LEU A 328 7.98 -17.56 -0.83
CA LEU A 328 8.66 -18.73 -0.28
C LEU A 328 9.85 -18.32 0.61
N LEU A 329 10.72 -17.42 0.14
CA LEU A 329 11.86 -16.95 0.92
C LEU A 329 11.41 -16.19 2.18
N PHE A 330 10.32 -15.42 2.07
CA PHE A 330 9.70 -14.73 3.20
C PHE A 330 9.11 -15.69 4.23
N PHE A 331 8.48 -16.77 3.77
CA PHE A 331 7.96 -17.82 4.65
C PHE A 331 9.09 -18.42 5.49
N PHE A 332 10.18 -18.87 4.85
CA PHE A 332 11.33 -19.41 5.58
C PHE A 332 11.99 -18.38 6.50
N TYR A 333 12.06 -17.12 6.07
CA TYR A 333 12.59 -16.04 6.90
C TYR A 333 11.76 -15.88 8.18
N ASN A 334 10.43 -15.85 8.06
CA ASN A 334 9.52 -15.75 9.19
C ASN A 334 9.51 -16.99 10.09
N VAL A 335 9.78 -18.19 9.54
CA VAL A 335 9.98 -19.40 10.35
C VAL A 335 11.16 -19.21 11.31
N PHE A 336 12.28 -18.67 10.84
CA PHE A 336 13.43 -18.36 11.70
C PHE A 336 13.13 -17.19 12.66
N THR A 337 12.41 -16.16 12.22
CA THR A 337 11.99 -15.07 13.12
C THR A 337 11.10 -15.59 14.26
N ALA A 338 10.15 -16.47 13.97
CA ALA A 338 9.29 -17.09 14.98
C ALA A 338 10.09 -18.00 15.94
N LEU A 339 11.09 -18.73 15.43
CA LEU A 339 12.01 -19.51 16.27
C LEU A 339 12.81 -18.61 17.22
N GLN A 340 13.26 -17.45 16.74
CA GLN A 340 13.98 -16.46 17.57
C GLN A 340 13.06 -15.87 18.64
N ASP A 341 11.81 -15.52 18.31
CA ASP A 341 10.79 -14.98 19.23
C ASP A 341 10.59 -15.95 20.41
N VAL A 342 10.27 -17.21 20.12
CA VAL A 342 10.03 -18.23 21.16
C VAL A 342 11.28 -18.50 22.00
N SER A 343 12.46 -18.55 21.37
CA SER A 343 13.72 -18.78 22.09
C SER A 343 14.07 -17.62 23.04
N THR A 344 13.77 -16.38 22.62
CA THR A 344 14.03 -15.18 23.42
C THR A 344 13.00 -15.03 24.53
N ASP A 345 11.73 -15.34 24.26
CA ASP A 345 10.66 -15.37 25.28
C ASP A 345 11.00 -16.41 26.37
N ALA A 346 11.45 -17.60 25.97
CA ALA A 346 11.90 -18.63 26.90
C ALA A 346 13.13 -18.18 27.73
N LEU A 347 14.08 -17.48 27.10
CA LEU A 347 15.23 -16.90 27.80
C LEU A 347 14.79 -15.84 28.81
N ALA A 348 13.85 -14.97 28.46
CA ALA A 348 13.33 -13.95 29.38
C ALA A 348 12.68 -14.60 30.62
N VAL A 349 11.87 -15.64 30.42
CA VAL A 349 11.26 -16.41 31.51
C VAL A 349 12.30 -17.13 32.38
N ASP A 350 13.38 -17.62 31.78
CA ASP A 350 14.44 -18.35 32.50
C ASP A 350 15.35 -17.44 33.35
N VAL A 351 15.46 -16.14 33.02
CA VAL A 351 16.40 -15.20 33.65
C VAL A 351 15.69 -14.17 34.55
N LEU A 352 14.44 -13.82 34.27
CA LEU A 352 13.70 -12.83 35.06
C LEU A 352 13.26 -13.37 36.43
N GLN A 353 13.50 -12.58 37.48
CA GLN A 353 12.97 -12.87 38.82
C GLN A 353 11.50 -12.44 38.92
N SER A 354 10.71 -13.14 39.75
CA SER A 354 9.26 -12.96 39.87
C SER A 354 8.83 -11.52 40.20
N HIS A 355 9.66 -10.76 40.92
CA HIS A 355 9.36 -9.39 41.32
C HIS A 355 9.72 -8.33 40.25
N GLU A 356 10.52 -8.69 39.25
CA GLU A 356 10.98 -7.78 38.18
C GLU A 356 10.24 -8.04 36.85
N PHE A 357 9.55 -9.17 36.76
CA PHE A 357 8.97 -9.71 35.54
C PHE A 357 8.09 -8.69 34.79
N GLU A 358 7.20 -8.00 35.50
CA GLU A 358 6.26 -7.03 34.90
C GLU A 358 6.95 -5.78 34.35
N ARG A 359 7.93 -5.25 35.09
CA ARG A 359 8.67 -4.03 34.73
C ARG A 359 9.52 -4.29 33.49
N VAL A 360 10.28 -5.39 33.49
CA VAL A 360 11.19 -5.71 32.38
C VAL A 360 10.40 -6.12 31.13
N ASN A 361 9.29 -6.84 31.27
CA ASN A 361 8.43 -7.18 30.14
C ASN A 361 7.85 -5.93 29.45
N SER A 362 7.48 -4.90 30.22
CA SER A 362 7.04 -3.61 29.67
C SER A 362 8.14 -2.91 28.87
N TYR A 363 9.39 -2.95 29.36
CA TYR A 363 10.54 -2.42 28.61
C TYR A 363 10.80 -3.21 27.33
N MET A 364 10.74 -4.54 27.39
CA MET A 364 10.93 -5.43 26.23
C MET A 364 9.88 -5.15 25.15
N PHE A 365 8.60 -5.02 25.50
CA PHE A 365 7.55 -4.70 24.53
C PHE A 365 7.72 -3.31 23.90
N THR A 366 8.13 -2.32 24.70
CA THR A 366 8.44 -0.97 24.20
C THR A 366 9.62 -1.00 23.23
N ALA A 367 10.65 -1.79 23.54
CA ALA A 367 11.81 -2.01 22.68
C ALA A 367 11.40 -2.67 21.35
N LYS A 368 10.52 -3.69 21.40
CA LYS A 368 9.96 -4.34 20.19
C LYS A 368 9.18 -3.37 19.33
N SER A 369 8.35 -2.52 19.94
CA SER A 369 7.59 -1.49 19.23
C SER A 369 8.52 -0.47 18.55
N LEU A 370 9.58 -0.03 19.24
CA LEU A 370 10.59 0.86 18.67
C LEU A 370 11.32 0.21 17.49
N GLY A 371 11.70 -1.06 17.62
CA GLY A 371 12.25 -1.85 16.53
C GLY A 371 11.29 -1.92 15.33
N GLY A 372 10.00 -2.12 15.58
CA GLY A 372 8.95 -2.11 14.56
C GLY A 372 8.86 -0.79 13.80
N VAL A 373 8.97 0.35 14.50
CA VAL A 373 9.00 1.67 13.86
C VAL A 373 10.24 1.85 13.00
N ILE A 374 11.41 1.44 13.49
CA ILE A 374 12.67 1.48 12.72
C ILE A 374 12.57 0.59 11.47
N GLY A 375 12.04 -0.62 11.64
CA GLY A 375 11.86 -1.60 10.58
C GLY A 375 10.83 -1.18 9.54
N GLY A 376 9.72 -0.56 9.95
CA GLY A 376 8.62 -0.16 9.09
C GLY A 376 8.82 1.20 8.42
N ALA A 377 9.00 2.26 9.22
CA ALA A 377 9.16 3.62 8.70
C ALA A 377 10.60 3.91 8.29
N GLY A 378 11.59 3.45 9.10
CA GLY A 378 13.00 3.68 8.83
C GLY A 378 13.48 2.99 7.56
N LEU A 379 13.32 1.66 7.47
CA LEU A 379 13.68 0.94 6.24
C LEU A 379 12.76 1.30 5.07
N GLY A 380 11.48 1.59 5.31
CA GLY A 380 10.54 2.02 4.26
C GLY A 380 10.97 3.30 3.56
N THR A 381 11.45 4.29 4.30
CA THR A 381 11.98 5.54 3.72
C THR A 381 13.21 5.27 2.84
N ILE A 382 14.04 4.31 3.22
CA ILE A 382 15.25 3.97 2.47
C ILE A 382 14.92 3.16 1.22
N ILE A 383 13.88 2.31 1.25
CA ILE A 383 13.39 1.63 0.05
C ILE A 383 13.01 2.63 -1.03
N GLY A 384 12.32 3.73 -0.67
CA GLY A 384 11.93 4.75 -1.64
C GLY A 384 13.10 5.44 -2.36
N THR A 385 14.34 5.31 -1.87
CA THR A 385 15.53 5.95 -2.46
C THR A 385 16.55 4.97 -3.05
N VAL A 386 16.72 3.79 -2.45
CA VAL A 386 17.74 2.79 -2.82
C VAL A 386 17.12 1.48 -3.35
N GLY A 387 15.79 1.38 -3.31
CA GLY A 387 15.04 0.18 -3.65
C GLY A 387 15.15 -0.92 -2.58
N ILE A 388 14.45 -2.02 -2.81
CA ILE A 388 14.35 -3.16 -1.89
C ILE A 388 15.70 -3.82 -1.56
N ARG A 389 16.63 -3.85 -2.52
CA ARG A 389 17.99 -4.38 -2.32
C ARG A 389 18.77 -3.54 -1.29
N GLY A 390 18.57 -2.22 -1.29
CA GLY A 390 19.17 -1.33 -0.30
C GLY A 390 18.68 -1.62 1.12
N ALA A 391 17.39 -1.91 1.28
CA ALA A 391 16.85 -2.27 2.59
C ALA A 391 17.41 -3.59 3.12
N PHE A 392 17.52 -4.63 2.28
CA PHE A 392 18.17 -5.89 2.68
C PHE A 392 19.64 -5.67 3.08
N LEU A 393 20.38 -4.86 2.32
CA LEU A 393 21.79 -4.55 2.59
C LEU A 393 21.97 -3.84 3.94
N ILE A 394 21.03 -2.99 4.35
CA ILE A 394 21.06 -2.29 5.65
C ILE A 394 20.54 -3.19 6.79
N GLN A 395 19.59 -4.07 6.51
CA GLN A 395 19.03 -4.97 7.50
C GLN A 395 20.04 -6.03 7.96
N ILE A 396 20.93 -6.50 7.07
CA ILE A 396 22.00 -7.46 7.40
C ILE A 396 22.94 -6.94 8.52
N PRO A 397 23.60 -5.77 8.41
CA PRO A 397 24.49 -5.27 9.47
C PRO A 397 23.74 -4.95 10.76
N ILE A 398 22.46 -4.53 10.68
CA ILE A 398 21.62 -4.35 11.88
C ILE A 398 21.45 -5.70 12.59
N LEU A 399 21.06 -6.76 11.87
CA LEU A 399 20.91 -8.10 12.45
C LEU A 399 22.24 -8.66 12.96
N VAL A 400 23.36 -8.43 12.26
CA VAL A 400 24.70 -8.86 12.70
C VAL A 400 25.13 -8.11 13.97
N LEU A 401 24.89 -6.81 14.05
CA LEU A 401 25.18 -6.01 15.25
C LEU A 401 24.39 -6.53 16.44
N ILE A 402 23.12 -6.88 16.22
CA ILE A 402 22.28 -7.42 17.29
C ILE A 402 22.66 -8.88 17.61
N MET A 403 23.15 -9.65 16.64
CA MET A 403 23.71 -10.99 16.86
C MET A 403 24.97 -10.97 17.73
N MET A 404 25.70 -9.85 17.78
CA MET A 404 26.82 -9.73 18.72
C MET A 404 26.35 -9.76 20.18
N VAL A 405 25.14 -9.28 20.50
CA VAL A 405 24.61 -9.25 21.87
C VAL A 405 24.50 -10.66 22.47
N PRO A 406 23.76 -11.63 21.90
CA PRO A 406 23.73 -13.00 22.41
C PRO A 406 25.08 -13.71 22.23
N LEU A 407 25.93 -13.31 21.29
CA LEU A 407 27.24 -13.92 21.08
C LEU A 407 28.25 -13.58 22.18
N PHE A 408 28.19 -12.40 22.80
CA PHE A 408 29.06 -12.02 23.93
C PHE A 408 28.45 -12.28 25.32
N MET A 409 27.23 -12.81 25.37
CA MET A 409 26.46 -13.02 26.59
C MET A 409 26.64 -14.43 27.18
N ARG A 410 26.72 -14.53 28.52
CA ARG A 410 26.65 -15.79 29.29
C ARG A 410 25.29 -15.90 29.99
N GLU A 411 24.55 -17.00 29.80
CA GLU A 411 23.22 -17.19 30.42
C GLU A 411 23.34 -17.54 31.91
N ARG A 412 24.31 -18.38 32.31
CA ARG A 412 24.58 -18.74 33.72
C ARG A 412 26.09 -18.76 34.05
N PRO A 413 26.48 -18.62 35.34
CA PRO A 413 27.86 -18.85 35.77
C PRO A 413 28.29 -20.29 35.44
N GLY A 414 29.42 -20.47 34.75
CA GLY A 414 29.98 -21.78 34.38
C GLY A 414 29.74 -22.27 32.94
N GLU A 415 28.99 -21.52 32.11
CA GLU A 415 28.76 -21.88 30.70
C GLU A 415 29.86 -21.34 29.76
N LYS A 416 30.22 -22.13 28.74
CA LYS A 416 31.28 -21.78 27.78
C LYS A 416 30.83 -20.62 26.88
N ARG A 417 31.69 -19.61 26.68
CA ARG A 417 31.41 -18.50 25.75
C ARG A 417 31.53 -18.99 24.30
N PHE A 418 32.51 -19.82 24.00
CA PHE A 418 32.74 -20.45 22.70
C PHE A 418 32.94 -21.98 22.81
N PRO A 419 32.70 -22.76 21.74
CA PRO A 419 32.93 -24.21 21.71
C PRO A 419 34.36 -24.64 22.10
N TRP A 420 35.32 -23.73 21.95
CA TRP A 420 36.75 -23.93 22.21
C TRP A 420 37.23 -23.30 23.53
N ASP A 421 36.35 -22.71 24.34
CA ASP A 421 36.74 -22.24 25.67
C ASP A 421 36.84 -23.43 26.66
N ASP A 422 37.95 -23.51 27.37
CA ASP A 422 38.11 -24.45 28.48
C ASP A 422 37.16 -24.06 29.62
N VAL A 423 36.55 -25.05 30.28
CA VAL A 423 35.73 -24.82 31.47
C VAL A 423 36.67 -24.34 32.57
N GLU A 424 36.60 -23.06 32.93
CA GLU A 424 37.26 -22.59 34.16
C GLU A 424 36.62 -23.33 35.34
N SER A 425 37.42 -24.19 35.96
CA SER A 425 37.07 -25.11 37.04
C SER A 425 36.85 -24.42 38.37
#